data_AF-A0A8H5D0E2-F1
#
_entry.id   AF-A0A8H5D0E2-F1
#
_cell.length_a   1.000
_cell.length_b   1.000
_cell.length_c   1.000
_cell.angle_alpha   90.00
_cell.angle_beta   90.00
_cell.angle_gamma   90.00
#
_symmetry.space_group_name_H-M   'P 1'
#
loop_
_entity.id
_entity.type
_entity.pdbx_description
1 polymer ?
#
loop_
_entity_poly.entity_id
_entity_poly.type
_entity_poly.pdbx_seq_one_letter_code
_entity_poly.pdbx_strand_id
1 'polypeptide(L)'
;MALGFGLSPLPLVLGLVLILGFKFARACHEKSKLKHIQTLGPDGLLTSYITAFRWVTKATDIIEEGYRLFLNGIYKLPTLTGWIVIANGKAMVDDIRKAPDEYLSHAETAKEMLHTEYTIHPDLVLNPYHISVIRTPLTRAIGGLFSEMHDEVVEVMTEKIPPSEEWVPVRAHETSLQVVVRVANRFLVGLPLCRESWWCDLNINFTISVVSNAMLISLFPKIFTSNRRSDI
;
A
#
# COMPACT_ATOMS: atom_id res chain seq x y z
N MET A 1 -23.73 42.79 -13.80
CA MET A 1 -24.55 41.56 -13.76
C MET A 1 -23.70 40.46 -13.16
N ALA A 2 -23.69 40.36 -11.82
CA ALA A 2 -22.90 39.39 -11.07
C ALA A 2 -23.86 38.31 -10.56
N LEU A 3 -23.77 37.10 -11.10
CA LEU A 3 -24.52 35.94 -10.62
C LEU A 3 -23.83 35.40 -9.36
N GLY A 4 -24.27 35.87 -8.20
CA GLY A 4 -23.91 35.29 -6.91
C GLY A 4 -24.64 33.97 -6.72
N PHE A 5 -23.96 32.85 -6.99
CA PHE A 5 -24.41 31.52 -6.58
C PHE A 5 -24.26 31.38 -5.06
N GLY A 6 -25.24 31.91 -4.32
CA GLY A 6 -25.42 31.60 -2.90
C GLY A 6 -25.97 30.18 -2.76
N LEU A 7 -25.10 29.17 -2.75
CA LEU A 7 -25.47 27.84 -2.29
C LEU A 7 -25.90 27.95 -0.82
N SER A 8 -27.20 27.81 -0.56
CA SER A 8 -27.70 27.74 0.82
C SER A 8 -27.05 26.55 1.53
N PRO A 9 -26.81 26.60 2.85
CA PRO A 9 -26.13 25.52 3.57
C PRO A 9 -26.94 24.22 3.61
N LEU A 10 -28.26 24.28 3.39
CA LEU A 10 -29.19 23.15 3.44
C LEU A 10 -28.88 22.01 2.44
N PRO A 11 -28.71 22.26 1.12
CA PRO A 11 -28.32 21.22 0.17
C PRO A 11 -26.94 20.59 0.47
N LEU A 12 -25.99 21.36 1.01
CA LEU A 12 -24.69 20.82 1.42
C LEU A 12 -24.81 19.88 2.62
N VAL A 13 -25.61 20.26 3.63
CA VAL A 13 -25.90 19.42 4.80
C VAL A 13 -26.66 18.16 4.38
N LEU A 14 -27.68 18.28 3.53
CA LEU A 14 -28.43 17.13 3.01
C LEU A 14 -27.52 16.17 2.22
N GLY A 15 -26.65 16.71 1.37
CA GLY A 15 -25.66 15.94 0.64
C GLY A 15 -24.70 15.18 1.57
N LEU A 16 -24.20 15.84 2.62
CA LEU A 16 -23.35 15.22 3.63
C LEU A 16 -24.08 14.07 4.36
N VAL A 17 -25.33 14.29 4.78
CA VAL A 17 -26.14 13.28 5.46
C VAL A 17 -26.40 12.07 4.57
N LEU A 18 -26.73 12.27 3.29
CA LEU A 18 -26.91 11.17 2.33
C LEU A 18 -25.62 10.37 2.12
N ILE A 19 -24.48 11.06 2.01
CA ILE A 19 -23.16 10.40 1.87
C ILE A 19 -22.83 9.58 3.13
N LEU A 20 -23.06 10.15 4.32
CA LEU A 20 -22.82 9.46 5.59
C LEU A 20 -23.77 8.27 5.76
N GLY A 21 -25.05 8.42 5.42
CA GLY A 21 -26.05 7.34 5.43
C GLY A 21 -25.69 6.21 4.47
N PHE A 22 -25.24 6.53 3.26
CA PHE A 22 -24.76 5.53 2.30
C PHE A 22 -23.50 4.81 2.79
N LYS A 23 -22.51 5.56 3.33
CA LYS A 23 -21.32 4.96 3.95
C LYS A 23 -21.71 4.01 5.10
N PHE A 24 -22.65 4.44 5.94
CA PHE A 24 -23.14 3.64 7.06
C PHE A 24 -23.84 2.36 6.59
N ALA A 25 -24.73 2.45 5.60
CA ALA A 25 -25.40 1.30 5.01
C ALA A 25 -24.40 0.31 4.40
N ARG A 26 -23.41 0.80 3.64
CA ARG A 26 -22.34 -0.03 3.06
C ARG A 26 -21.48 -0.69 4.14
N ALA A 27 -21.10 0.04 5.19
CA ALA A 27 -20.34 -0.51 6.30
C ALA A 27 -21.11 -1.62 7.04
N CYS A 28 -22.42 -1.42 7.27
CA CYS A 28 -23.31 -2.44 7.82
C CYS A 28 -23.40 -3.68 6.91
N HIS A 29 -23.52 -3.48 5.59
CA HIS A 29 -23.59 -4.56 4.61
C HIS A 29 -22.32 -5.41 4.57
N GLU A 30 -21.15 -4.77 4.43
CA GLU A 30 -19.85 -5.45 4.41
C GLU A 30 -19.58 -6.17 5.74
N LYS A 31 -19.90 -5.52 6.88
CA LYS A 31 -19.81 -6.18 8.18
C LYS A 31 -20.73 -7.41 8.24
N SER A 32 -21.93 -7.35 7.66
CA SER A 32 -22.88 -8.46 7.66
C SER A 32 -22.38 -9.68 6.91
N LYS A 33 -21.70 -9.50 5.77
CA LYS A 33 -21.07 -10.60 5.02
C LYS A 33 -20.05 -11.37 5.85
N LEU A 34 -19.32 -10.66 6.71
CA LEU A 34 -18.23 -11.21 7.52
C LEU A 34 -18.66 -11.59 8.94
N LYS A 35 -19.95 -11.58 9.29
CA LYS A 35 -20.44 -11.88 10.66
C LYS A 35 -20.01 -13.25 11.18
N HIS A 36 -19.79 -14.21 10.30
CA HIS A 36 -19.38 -15.57 10.64
C HIS A 36 -17.89 -15.69 11.02
N ILE A 37 -17.08 -14.66 10.77
CA ILE A 37 -15.66 -14.61 11.10
C ILE A 37 -15.45 -13.81 12.39
N GLN A 38 -14.61 -14.34 13.28
CA GLN A 38 -14.29 -13.70 14.55
C GLN A 38 -13.53 -12.38 14.33
N THR A 39 -13.94 -11.33 15.03
CA THR A 39 -13.29 -10.01 14.98
C THR A 39 -12.19 -9.92 16.04
N LEU A 40 -11.01 -9.43 15.65
CA LEU A 40 -9.98 -9.06 16.60
C LEU A 40 -10.28 -7.67 17.20
N GLY A 41 -10.51 -7.63 18.52
CA GLY A 41 -10.91 -6.43 19.25
C GLY A 41 -12.42 -6.17 19.22
N PRO A 42 -12.88 -4.95 19.55
CA PRO A 42 -14.30 -4.63 19.62
C PRO A 42 -15.00 -4.82 18.27
N ASP A 43 -16.09 -5.60 18.25
CA ASP A 43 -16.86 -5.84 17.02
C ASP A 43 -17.85 -4.71 16.70
N GLY A 44 -18.21 -3.84 17.64
CA GLY A 44 -19.22 -2.80 17.42
C GLY A 44 -18.90 -1.88 16.22
N LEU A 45 -19.93 -1.37 15.54
CA LEU A 45 -19.76 -0.62 14.27
C LEU A 45 -18.91 0.66 14.43
N LEU A 46 -19.02 1.32 15.58
CA LEU A 46 -18.20 2.48 15.93
C LEU A 46 -16.97 2.09 16.74
N THR A 47 -17.07 1.07 17.60
CA THR A 47 -15.96 0.65 18.46
C THR A 47 -14.86 -0.08 17.68
N SER A 48 -15.17 -0.68 16.51
CA SER A 48 -14.18 -1.26 15.59
C SER A 48 -13.20 -0.21 15.06
N TYR A 49 -13.59 1.07 14.99
CA TYR A 49 -12.68 2.14 14.59
C TYR A 49 -11.54 2.35 15.59
N ILE A 50 -11.69 1.96 16.86
CA ILE A 50 -10.60 1.99 17.84
C ILE A 50 -9.46 1.08 17.38
N THR A 51 -9.79 -0.14 16.96
CA THR A 51 -8.82 -1.07 16.38
C THR A 51 -8.29 -0.57 15.04
N ALA A 52 -9.14 0.06 14.21
CA ALA A 52 -8.72 0.62 12.92
C ALA A 52 -7.70 1.78 13.07
N PHE A 53 -7.85 2.64 14.08
CA PHE A 53 -6.85 3.68 14.36
C PHE A 53 -5.59 3.09 15.00
N ARG A 54 -5.74 2.09 15.87
CA ARG A 54 -4.59 1.34 16.43
C ARG A 54 -3.79 0.65 15.31
N TRP A 55 -4.46 0.14 14.27
CA TRP A 55 -3.84 -0.47 13.09
C TRP A 55 -2.86 0.45 12.38
N VAL A 56 -3.15 1.75 12.27
CA VAL A 56 -2.27 2.72 11.59
C VAL A 56 -0.93 2.87 12.28
N THR A 57 -0.86 2.68 13.60
CA THR A 57 0.36 2.95 14.40
C THR A 57 1.00 1.70 14.97
N LYS A 58 0.22 0.63 15.20
CA LYS A 58 0.62 -0.59 15.90
C LYS A 58 0.13 -1.85 15.18
N ALA A 59 0.28 -1.88 13.84
CA ALA A 59 -0.12 -3.02 13.02
C ALA A 59 0.55 -4.33 13.48
N THR A 60 1.86 -4.30 13.77
CA THR A 60 2.62 -5.49 14.19
C THR A 60 2.06 -6.09 15.48
N ASP A 61 1.82 -5.28 16.50
CA ASP A 61 1.23 -5.72 17.77
C ASP A 61 -0.15 -6.37 17.56
N ILE A 62 -0.96 -5.80 16.66
CA ILE A 62 -2.29 -6.34 16.33
C ILE A 62 -2.18 -7.68 15.60
N ILE A 63 -1.26 -7.82 14.64
CA ILE A 63 -1.04 -9.10 13.96
C ILE A 63 -0.54 -10.15 14.96
N GLU A 64 0.37 -9.79 15.86
CA GLU A 64 0.86 -10.72 16.87
C GLU A 64 -0.26 -11.15 17.85
N GLU A 65 -1.08 -10.21 18.31
CA GLU A 65 -2.26 -10.48 19.14
C GLU A 65 -3.21 -11.46 18.43
N GLY A 66 -3.56 -11.17 17.16
CA GLY A 66 -4.42 -12.03 16.35
C GLY A 66 -3.82 -13.41 16.08
N TYR A 67 -2.51 -13.49 15.86
CA TYR A 67 -1.80 -14.76 15.70
C TYR A 67 -1.88 -15.62 16.95
N ARG A 68 -1.67 -15.02 18.13
CA ARG A 68 -1.72 -15.72 19.43
C ARG A 68 -3.14 -16.18 19.79
N LEU A 69 -4.15 -15.35 19.51
CA LEU A 69 -5.55 -15.65 19.86
C LEU A 69 -6.23 -16.64 18.90
N PHE A 70 -5.88 -16.62 17.61
CA PHE A 70 -6.53 -17.39 16.57
C PHE A 70 -5.56 -18.38 15.89
N LEU A 71 -4.86 -19.19 16.69
CA LEU A 71 -3.88 -20.14 16.17
C LEU A 71 -4.54 -21.14 15.18
N ASN A 72 -3.99 -21.24 13.97
CA ASN A 72 -4.57 -22.05 12.87
C ASN A 72 -6.05 -21.74 12.58
N GLY A 73 -6.50 -20.51 12.85
CA GLY A 73 -7.86 -20.04 12.59
C GLY A 73 -7.91 -18.86 11.63
N ILE A 74 -9.13 -18.39 11.37
CA ILE A 74 -9.39 -17.19 10.55
C ILE A 74 -9.98 -16.12 11.47
N TYR A 75 -9.48 -14.90 11.33
CA TYR A 75 -10.04 -13.73 12.00
C TYR A 75 -10.09 -12.55 11.05
N LYS A 76 -10.85 -11.53 11.40
CA LYS A 76 -10.89 -10.27 10.66
C LYS A 76 -10.48 -9.11 11.54
N LEU A 77 -9.85 -8.11 10.92
CA LEU A 77 -9.47 -6.86 11.55
C LEU A 77 -10.08 -5.68 10.78
N PRO A 78 -10.62 -4.67 11.48
CA PRO A 78 -11.08 -3.45 10.83
C PRO A 78 -9.90 -2.55 10.46
N THR A 79 -9.96 -1.93 9.28
CA THR A 79 -9.06 -0.87 8.81
C THR A 79 -9.86 0.40 8.55
N LEU A 80 -9.17 1.50 8.20
CA LEU A 80 -9.85 2.75 7.82
C LEU A 80 -10.66 2.62 6.52
N THR A 81 -10.33 1.63 5.69
CA THR A 81 -10.90 1.44 4.34
C THR A 81 -11.86 0.26 4.25
N GLY A 82 -11.86 -0.65 5.23
CA GLY A 82 -12.72 -1.82 5.21
C GLY A 82 -12.34 -2.85 6.28
N TRP A 83 -12.48 -4.12 5.92
CA TRP A 83 -12.11 -5.25 6.76
C TRP A 83 -11.06 -6.08 6.04
N ILE A 84 -10.00 -6.46 6.74
CA ILE A 84 -9.02 -7.43 6.26
C ILE A 84 -9.29 -8.76 6.97
N VAL A 85 -9.37 -9.85 6.21
CA VAL A 85 -9.47 -11.21 6.74
C VAL A 85 -8.06 -11.81 6.76
N ILE A 86 -7.64 -12.31 7.91
CA ILE A 86 -6.36 -12.96 8.11
C ILE A 86 -6.61 -14.45 8.35
N ALA A 87 -5.91 -15.28 7.59
CA ALA A 87 -5.89 -16.72 7.78
C ALA A 87 -4.55 -17.12 8.40
N ASN A 88 -4.59 -17.68 9.60
CA ASN A 88 -3.41 -18.14 10.33
C ASN A 88 -3.12 -19.61 10.05
N GLY A 89 -1.85 -19.99 10.14
CA GLY A 89 -1.44 -21.39 10.06
C GLY A 89 -1.05 -21.83 8.66
N LYS A 90 -0.13 -22.81 8.63
CA LYS A 90 0.60 -23.18 7.41
C LYS A 90 -0.32 -23.62 6.26
N ALA A 91 -1.34 -24.44 6.56
CA ALA A 91 -2.24 -24.98 5.54
C ALA A 91 -3.01 -23.87 4.81
N MET A 92 -3.66 -22.97 5.54
CA MET A 92 -4.42 -21.86 4.94
C MET A 92 -3.52 -20.87 4.20
N VAL A 93 -2.30 -20.60 4.72
CA VAL A 93 -1.32 -19.78 4.00
C VAL A 93 -0.91 -20.44 2.68
N ASP A 94 -0.70 -21.75 2.68
CA ASP A 94 -0.41 -22.51 1.46
C ASP A 94 -1.59 -22.52 0.48
N ASP A 95 -2.83 -22.56 0.97
CA ASP A 95 -4.03 -22.49 0.15
C ASP A 95 -4.18 -21.11 -0.51
N ILE A 96 -4.03 -20.03 0.26
CA ILE A 96 -4.05 -18.65 -0.25
C ILE A 96 -2.96 -18.44 -1.29
N ARG A 97 -1.74 -18.93 -1.03
CA ARG A 97 -0.60 -18.81 -1.93
C ARG A 97 -0.81 -19.53 -3.27
N LYS A 98 -1.59 -20.61 -3.28
CA LYS A 98 -1.89 -21.41 -4.48
C LYS A 98 -3.22 -21.05 -5.13
N ALA A 99 -4.01 -20.18 -4.51
CA ALA A 99 -5.31 -19.79 -5.02
C ALA A 99 -5.17 -19.16 -6.42
N PRO A 100 -6.02 -19.55 -7.39
CA PRO A 100 -6.03 -18.89 -8.69
C PRO A 100 -6.60 -17.48 -8.59
N ASP A 101 -6.24 -16.64 -9.57
CA ASP A 101 -6.65 -15.22 -9.63
C ASP A 101 -8.18 -15.02 -9.66
N GLU A 102 -8.95 -16.05 -10.04
CA GLU A 102 -10.42 -16.06 -9.99
C GLU A 102 -10.96 -15.87 -8.55
N TYR A 103 -10.25 -16.41 -7.55
CA TYR A 103 -10.65 -16.26 -6.14
C TYR A 103 -9.90 -15.13 -5.44
N LEU A 104 -8.61 -14.93 -5.76
CA LEU A 104 -7.76 -13.93 -5.11
C LEU A 104 -6.92 -13.17 -6.14
N SER A 105 -7.33 -11.94 -6.45
CA SER A 105 -6.61 -11.08 -7.40
C SER A 105 -5.68 -10.09 -6.69
N HIS A 106 -4.38 -10.25 -6.93
CA HIS A 106 -3.38 -9.28 -6.49
C HIS A 106 -3.52 -7.94 -7.22
N ALA A 107 -3.89 -7.97 -8.51
CA ALA A 107 -4.05 -6.75 -9.31
C ALA A 107 -5.16 -5.84 -8.77
N GLU A 108 -6.31 -6.41 -8.43
CA GLU A 108 -7.42 -5.66 -7.81
C GLU A 108 -7.03 -5.14 -6.42
N THR A 109 -6.31 -5.95 -5.63
CA THR A 109 -5.80 -5.53 -4.32
C THR A 109 -4.83 -4.36 -4.44
N ALA A 110 -3.89 -4.41 -5.39
CA ALA A 110 -2.94 -3.33 -5.66
C ALA A 110 -3.66 -2.06 -6.14
N LYS A 111 -4.67 -2.20 -7.01
CA LYS A 111 -5.52 -1.09 -7.45
C LYS A 111 -6.26 -0.43 -6.29
N GLU A 112 -6.85 -1.20 -5.38
CA GLU A 112 -7.55 -0.67 -4.20
C GLU A 112 -6.57 -0.04 -3.19
N MET A 113 -5.44 -0.69 -2.91
CA MET A 113 -4.49 -0.24 -1.90
C MET A 113 -3.68 0.99 -2.34
N LEU A 114 -3.24 1.02 -3.61
CA LEU A 114 -2.39 2.09 -4.13
C LEU A 114 -3.20 3.14 -4.89
N HIS A 115 -4.49 2.92 -5.13
CA HIS A 115 -5.30 3.79 -6.00
C HIS A 115 -4.59 4.05 -7.33
N THR A 116 -4.12 2.98 -7.99
CA THR A 116 -3.20 3.03 -9.13
C THR A 116 -3.70 3.90 -10.29
N GLU A 117 -5.01 4.05 -10.48
CA GLU A 117 -5.63 4.94 -11.47
C GLU A 117 -5.36 6.43 -11.22
N TYR A 118 -5.05 6.80 -9.98
CA TYR A 118 -4.81 8.18 -9.54
C TYR A 118 -3.36 8.45 -9.20
N THR A 119 -2.59 7.42 -8.85
CA THR A 119 -1.23 7.56 -8.32
C THR A 119 -0.16 7.07 -9.29
N ILE A 120 -0.53 6.26 -10.29
CA ILE A 120 0.38 5.66 -11.27
C ILE A 120 -0.15 5.94 -12.68
N HIS A 121 0.74 5.86 -13.68
CA HIS A 121 0.37 6.04 -15.08
C HIS A 121 -0.73 5.05 -15.51
N PRO A 122 -1.82 5.49 -16.17
CA PRO A 122 -2.94 4.64 -16.56
C PRO A 122 -2.54 3.43 -17.41
N ASP A 123 -1.55 3.59 -18.30
CA ASP A 123 -1.06 2.51 -19.15
C ASP A 123 -0.51 1.32 -18.36
N LEU A 124 -0.01 1.53 -17.13
CA LEU A 124 0.47 0.42 -16.29
C LEU A 124 -0.69 -0.44 -15.77
N VAL A 125 -1.87 0.16 -15.62
CA VAL A 125 -3.10 -0.53 -15.21
C VAL A 125 -3.72 -1.26 -16.41
N LEU A 126 -3.73 -0.62 -17.58
CA LEU A 126 -4.31 -1.17 -18.81
C LEU A 126 -3.43 -2.25 -19.46
N ASN A 127 -2.11 -2.13 -19.32
CA ASN A 127 -1.13 -3.05 -19.86
C ASN A 127 -0.05 -3.36 -18.82
N PRO A 128 -0.21 -4.41 -17.99
CA PRO A 128 0.73 -4.75 -16.93
C PRO A 128 2.00 -5.46 -17.46
N TYR A 129 2.63 -4.91 -18.50
CA TYR A 129 3.83 -5.48 -19.16
C TYR A 129 4.96 -5.74 -18.16
N HIS A 130 5.09 -4.88 -17.15
CA HIS A 130 6.11 -4.96 -16.10
C HIS A 130 6.11 -6.31 -15.38
N ILE A 131 4.96 -6.98 -15.24
CA ILE A 131 4.88 -8.32 -14.63
C ILE A 131 5.68 -9.34 -15.43
N SER A 132 5.52 -9.34 -16.75
CA SER A 132 6.24 -10.26 -17.65
C SER A 132 7.74 -9.99 -17.67
N VAL A 133 8.12 -8.69 -17.63
CA VAL A 133 9.50 -8.23 -17.58
C VAL A 133 10.17 -8.64 -16.27
N ILE A 134 9.50 -8.43 -15.14
CA ILE A 134 10.02 -8.82 -13.82
C ILE A 134 10.22 -10.34 -13.77
N ARG A 135 9.22 -11.13 -14.17
CA ARG A 135 9.25 -12.59 -14.08
C ARG A 135 10.33 -13.24 -14.96
N THR A 136 10.67 -12.62 -16.10
CA THR A 136 11.50 -13.29 -17.11
C THR A 136 12.84 -12.61 -17.37
N PRO A 137 12.93 -11.49 -18.12
CA PRO A 137 14.23 -10.87 -18.41
C PRO A 137 14.91 -10.37 -17.14
N LEU A 138 14.17 -9.71 -16.23
CA LEU A 138 14.76 -9.12 -15.03
C LEU A 138 15.27 -10.20 -14.08
N THR A 139 14.43 -11.20 -13.77
CA THR A 139 14.83 -12.31 -12.89
C THR A 139 16.06 -13.07 -13.40
N ARG A 140 16.17 -13.30 -14.72
CA ARG A 140 17.35 -13.93 -15.32
C ARG A 140 18.61 -13.08 -15.24
N ALA A 141 18.48 -11.75 -15.29
CA ALA A 141 19.60 -10.82 -15.25
C ALA A 141 20.24 -10.68 -13.86
N ILE A 142 19.51 -11.00 -12.78
CA ILE A 142 19.98 -10.83 -11.39
C ILE A 142 21.35 -11.49 -11.16
N GLY A 143 21.53 -12.73 -11.65
CA GLY A 143 22.79 -13.45 -11.45
C GLY A 143 23.98 -12.79 -12.16
N GLY A 144 23.78 -12.25 -13.36
CA GLY A 144 24.83 -11.59 -14.14
C GLY A 144 25.21 -10.21 -13.61
N LEU A 145 24.27 -9.50 -12.98
CA LEU A 145 24.46 -8.14 -12.46
C LEU A 145 24.75 -8.10 -10.96
N PHE A 146 24.88 -9.25 -10.29
CA PHE A 146 25.07 -9.31 -8.85
C PHE A 146 26.32 -8.58 -8.38
N SER A 147 27.46 -8.78 -9.08
CA SER A 147 28.70 -8.08 -8.75
C SER A 147 28.53 -6.56 -8.86
N GLU A 148 27.85 -6.08 -9.91
CA GLU A 148 27.61 -4.64 -10.10
C GLU A 148 26.72 -4.04 -9.02
N MET A 149 25.70 -4.77 -8.57
CA MET A 149 24.84 -4.37 -7.45
C MET A 149 25.63 -4.36 -6.14
N HIS A 150 26.47 -5.38 -5.89
CA HIS A 150 27.32 -5.46 -4.72
C HIS A 150 28.31 -4.30 -4.67
N ASP A 151 28.98 -3.98 -5.77
CA ASP A 151 29.92 -2.86 -5.85
C ASP A 151 29.21 -1.54 -5.52
N GLU A 152 27.96 -1.37 -5.97
CA GLU A 152 27.17 -0.19 -5.64
C GLU A 152 26.75 -0.17 -4.15
N VAL A 153 26.46 -1.33 -3.54
CA VAL A 153 26.24 -1.43 -2.08
C VAL A 153 27.48 -0.97 -1.32
N VAL A 154 28.67 -1.46 -1.69
CA VAL A 154 29.93 -1.08 -1.04
C VAL A 154 30.18 0.42 -1.19
N GLU A 155 29.97 0.97 -2.37
CA GLU A 155 30.14 2.40 -2.67
C GLU A 155 29.22 3.26 -1.78
N VAL A 156 27.90 3.02 -1.82
CA VAL A 156 26.94 3.84 -1.06
C VAL A 156 27.13 3.69 0.44
N MET A 157 27.48 2.49 0.93
CA MET A 157 27.76 2.27 2.35
C MET A 157 29.03 3.01 2.78
N THR A 158 30.09 2.98 1.98
CA THR A 158 31.34 3.71 2.27
C THR A 158 31.11 5.23 2.26
N GLU A 159 30.27 5.72 1.36
CA GLU A 159 29.92 7.15 1.28
C GLU A 159 29.05 7.60 2.47
N LYS A 160 27.99 6.85 2.80
CA LYS A 160 27.02 7.24 3.83
C LYS A 160 27.42 6.84 5.25
N ILE A 161 28.29 5.85 5.38
CA ILE A 161 28.81 5.31 6.64
C ILE A 161 30.33 5.18 6.51
N PRO A 162 31.06 6.32 6.52
CA PRO A 162 32.51 6.29 6.38
C PRO A 162 33.14 5.51 7.55
N PRO A 163 34.24 4.78 7.32
CA PRO A 163 34.97 4.10 8.38
C PRO A 163 35.41 5.10 9.46
N SER A 164 35.12 4.78 10.72
CA SER A 164 35.49 5.60 11.88
C SER A 164 35.87 4.69 13.04
N GLU A 165 36.92 5.07 13.78
CA GLU A 165 37.31 4.38 15.02
C GLU A 165 36.37 4.73 16.18
N GLU A 166 35.67 5.86 16.09
CA GLU A 166 34.70 6.32 17.07
C GLU A 166 33.26 6.05 16.59
N TRP A 167 32.33 5.92 17.53
CA TRP A 167 30.92 5.77 17.23
C TRP A 167 30.35 7.05 16.57
N VAL A 168 29.73 6.90 15.41
CA VAL A 168 29.11 8.01 14.67
C VAL A 168 27.61 7.78 14.53
N PRO A 169 26.75 8.76 14.87
CA PRO A 169 25.33 8.67 14.61
C PRO A 169 25.03 8.74 13.11
N VAL A 170 24.29 7.76 12.59
CA VAL A 170 23.83 7.73 11.20
C VAL A 170 22.30 7.78 11.14
N ARG A 171 21.76 8.54 10.18
CA ARG A 171 20.32 8.57 9.90
C ARG A 171 19.89 7.30 9.16
N ALA A 172 19.68 6.22 9.91
CA ALA A 172 19.43 4.88 9.37
C ALA A 172 18.35 4.83 8.28
N HIS A 173 17.22 5.54 8.45
CA HIS A 173 16.15 5.56 7.45
C HIS A 173 16.57 6.20 6.13
N GLU A 174 17.18 7.39 6.19
CA GLU A 174 17.66 8.12 5.01
C GLU A 174 18.76 7.34 4.29
N THR A 175 19.72 6.80 5.05
CA THR A 175 20.80 5.95 4.51
C THR A 175 20.24 4.68 3.86
N SER A 176 19.27 4.01 4.48
CA SER A 176 18.67 2.80 3.91
C SER A 176 17.95 3.08 2.59
N LEU A 177 17.20 4.18 2.50
CA LEU A 177 16.56 4.59 1.25
C LEU A 177 17.57 4.84 0.14
N GLN A 178 18.69 5.51 0.47
CA GLN A 178 19.77 5.77 -0.48
C GLN A 178 20.45 4.49 -0.96
N VAL A 179 20.68 3.52 -0.07
CA VAL A 179 21.23 2.21 -0.43
C VAL A 179 20.28 1.49 -1.40
N VAL A 180 19.00 1.38 -1.03
CA VAL A 180 18.01 0.66 -1.84
C VAL A 180 17.83 1.30 -3.21
N VAL A 181 17.67 2.62 -3.28
CA VAL A 181 17.41 3.32 -4.56
C VAL A 181 18.61 3.24 -5.50
N ARG A 182 19.84 3.39 -4.99
CA ARG A 182 21.05 3.34 -5.82
C ARG A 182 21.29 1.94 -6.36
N VAL A 183 21.11 0.90 -5.55
CA VAL A 183 21.27 -0.49 -5.97
C VAL A 183 20.20 -0.89 -6.98
N ALA A 184 18.94 -0.52 -6.74
CA ALA A 184 17.86 -0.75 -7.69
C ALA A 184 18.14 -0.03 -9.02
N ASN A 185 18.60 1.22 -8.98
CA ASN A 185 18.97 1.97 -10.17
C ASN A 185 20.20 1.38 -10.87
N ARG A 186 21.20 0.88 -10.13
CA ARG A 186 22.38 0.23 -10.71
C ARG A 186 21.97 -0.97 -11.54
N PHE A 187 20.98 -1.72 -11.05
CA PHE A 187 20.42 -2.87 -11.74
C PHE A 187 19.53 -2.50 -12.94
N LEU A 188 18.71 -1.45 -12.82
CA LEU A 188 17.71 -1.08 -13.83
C LEU A 188 18.24 -0.16 -14.94
N VAL A 189 19.07 0.82 -14.59
CA VAL A 189 19.56 1.86 -15.51
C VAL A 189 21.08 1.94 -15.58
N GLY A 190 21.80 1.37 -14.61
CA GLY A 190 23.26 1.36 -14.59
C GLY A 190 23.89 2.72 -14.27
N LEU A 191 25.20 2.80 -14.52
CA LEU A 191 25.99 4.02 -14.33
C LEU A 191 25.94 4.92 -15.59
N PRO A 192 26.10 6.25 -15.43
CA PRO A 192 26.26 6.98 -14.16
C PRO A 192 24.93 7.30 -13.46
N LEU A 193 23.80 7.13 -14.16
CA LEU A 193 22.48 7.61 -13.73
C LEU A 193 22.06 7.08 -12.34
N CYS A 194 22.48 5.87 -11.97
CA CYS A 194 22.14 5.32 -10.66
C CYS A 194 22.67 6.11 -9.46
N ARG A 195 23.66 6.99 -9.66
CA ARG A 195 24.27 7.83 -8.61
C ARG A 195 23.79 9.28 -8.63
N GLU A 196 23.07 9.68 -9.67
CA GLU A 196 22.59 11.05 -9.81
C GLU A 196 21.58 11.37 -8.70
N SER A 197 21.87 12.39 -7.89
CA SER A 197 21.02 12.75 -6.74
C SER A 197 19.59 13.03 -7.17
N TRP A 198 19.41 13.82 -8.24
CA TRP A 198 18.08 14.17 -8.74
C TRP A 198 17.26 12.95 -9.16
N TRP A 199 17.92 11.91 -9.70
CA TRP A 199 17.26 10.66 -10.10
C TRP A 199 16.89 9.82 -8.87
N CYS A 200 17.79 9.72 -7.89
CA CYS A 200 17.52 9.04 -6.64
C CYS A 200 16.36 9.71 -5.87
N ASP A 201 16.40 11.04 -5.78
CA ASP A 201 15.37 11.84 -5.13
C ASP A 201 14.02 11.71 -5.85
N LEU A 202 14.01 11.69 -7.18
CA LEU A 202 12.79 11.45 -7.96
C LEU A 202 12.16 10.09 -7.63
N ASN A 203 12.96 9.02 -7.59
CA ASN A 203 12.46 7.66 -7.30
C ASN A 203 11.93 7.54 -5.87
N ILE A 204 12.65 8.10 -4.89
CA ILE A 204 12.24 8.12 -3.48
C ILE A 204 10.94 8.91 -3.33
N ASN A 205 10.91 10.14 -3.84
CA ASN A 205 9.75 11.03 -3.70
C ASN A 205 8.54 10.51 -4.46
N PHE A 206 8.72 9.88 -5.62
CA PHE A 206 7.65 9.21 -6.35
C PHE A 206 7.00 8.10 -5.49
N THR A 207 7.82 7.23 -4.89
CA THR A 207 7.32 6.14 -4.03
C THR A 207 6.54 6.68 -2.82
N ILE A 208 7.07 7.71 -2.16
CA ILE A 208 6.38 8.39 -1.05
C ILE A 208 5.07 9.02 -1.52
N SER A 209 5.07 9.68 -2.68
CA SER A 209 3.87 10.35 -3.23
C SER A 209 2.77 9.34 -3.54
N VAL A 210 3.11 8.19 -4.12
CA VAL A 210 2.14 7.12 -4.41
C VAL A 210 1.44 6.67 -3.14
N VAL A 211 2.20 6.31 -2.09
CA VAL A 211 1.63 5.82 -0.82
C VAL A 211 0.83 6.91 -0.10
N SER A 212 1.37 8.14 -0.03
CA SER A 212 0.73 9.25 0.69
C SER A 212 -0.58 9.67 0.00
N ASN A 213 -0.57 9.75 -1.33
CA ASN A 213 -1.77 10.08 -2.10
C ASN A 213 -2.80 8.95 -2.04
N ALA A 214 -2.38 7.69 -2.11
CA ALA A 214 -3.29 6.56 -1.93
C ALA A 214 -3.99 6.62 -0.56
N MET A 215 -3.23 6.87 0.51
CA MET A 215 -3.79 7.03 1.85
C MET A 215 -4.78 8.19 1.92
N LEU A 216 -4.46 9.35 1.33
CA LEU A 216 -5.35 10.51 1.28
C LEU A 216 -6.65 10.21 0.51
N ILE A 217 -6.54 9.60 -0.67
CA ILE A 217 -7.68 9.21 -1.51
C ILE A 217 -8.58 8.23 -0.76
N SER A 218 -7.99 7.30 -0.01
CA SER A 218 -8.73 6.28 0.73
C SER A 218 -9.63 6.83 1.85
N LEU A 219 -9.40 8.07 2.31
CA LEU A 219 -10.26 8.75 3.28
C LEU A 219 -11.60 9.18 2.67
N PHE A 220 -11.64 9.40 1.35
CA PHE A 220 -12.84 9.82 0.64
C PHE A 220 -13.70 8.61 0.22
N PRO A 221 -15.04 8.73 0.25
CA PRO A 221 -15.91 7.65 -0.24
C PRO A 221 -15.63 7.32 -1.70
N LYS A 222 -15.72 6.02 -2.04
CA LYS A 222 -15.56 5.49 -3.40
C LYS A 222 -16.43 6.18 -4.47
N ILE A 223 -17.49 6.90 -4.09
CA ILE A 223 -18.31 7.66 -5.05
C ILE A 223 -17.51 8.79 -5.72
N PHE A 224 -16.56 9.40 -5.00
CA PHE A 224 -15.69 10.46 -5.54
C PHE A 224 -14.46 9.91 -6.27
N THR A 225 -14.11 8.64 -6.02
CA THR A 225 -12.90 7.99 -6.52
C THR A 225 -13.21 6.80 -7.44
N SER A 226 -14.48 6.60 -7.79
CA SER A 226 -14.94 5.60 -8.77
C SER A 226 -14.93 6.25 -10.13
N ASN A 227 -13.87 6.02 -10.90
CA ASN A 227 -13.80 6.46 -12.28
C ASN A 227 -14.81 5.66 -13.11
N ARG A 228 -15.88 6.32 -13.58
CA ARG A 228 -16.96 5.76 -14.41
C ARG A 228 -16.50 5.51 -15.87
N ARG A 229 -15.22 5.19 -16.07
CA ARG A 229 -14.52 5.04 -17.36
C ARG A 229 -14.02 3.62 -17.64
N SER A 230 -14.24 2.67 -16.72
CA SER A 230 -13.86 1.25 -16.89
C SER A 230 -14.96 0.39 -17.56
N ASP A 231 -16.10 0.99 -17.94
CA ASP A 231 -17.23 0.30 -18.59
C ASP A 231 -17.28 0.50 -20.12
N ILE A 232 -16.16 0.80 -20.79
CA ILE A 232 -16.05 0.86 -22.26
C ILE A 232 -14.88 0.00 -22.73
#